data_AF-A0A0A7UUY7-F1
#
_entry.id   AF-A0A0A7UUY7-F1
#
_cell.length_a   1.000
_cell.length_b   1.000
_cell.length_c   1.000
_cell.angle_alpha   90.00
_cell.angle_beta   90.00
_cell.angle_gamma   90.00
#
_symmetry.space_group_name_H-M   'P 1'
#
loop_
_entity.id
_entity.type
_entity.pdbx_description
1 polymer ?
#
loop_
_entity_poly.entity_id
_entity_poly.type
_entity_poly.pdbx_seq_one_letter_code
_entity_poly.pdbx_strand_id
1 'polypeptide(L)'
;MPVNMVDSYKWDCKLDSSLTFRGKLKFEGTLYLDSSFEGEISSKGGVLFIGKNSKVVTNVVVCDILIVEGILKGNVNAASKVYLNSGCKIYGDVKTKKIFINDNIIFDGKCEMIKSNEVVDLFSFTVSQIKDTLQ
;
A
#
# COMPACT_ATOMS: atom_id res chain seq x y z
N MET A 1 -3.91 6.36 -21.15
CA MET A 1 -3.89 4.89 -20.96
C MET A 1 -5.34 4.41 -20.83
N PRO A 2 -5.74 3.30 -21.47
CA PRO A 2 -7.15 2.94 -21.54
C PRO A 2 -7.71 2.57 -20.16
N VAL A 3 -8.96 2.98 -19.94
CA VAL A 3 -9.66 3.12 -18.65
C VAL A 3 -10.19 1.79 -18.08
N ASN A 4 -9.91 0.64 -18.70
CA ASN A 4 -10.57 -0.63 -18.37
C ASN A 4 -9.59 -1.69 -17.86
N MET A 5 -8.92 -1.43 -16.74
CA MET A 5 -8.07 -2.42 -16.05
C MET A 5 -8.64 -2.85 -14.70
N VAL A 6 -9.93 -2.56 -14.43
CA VAL A 6 -10.62 -2.99 -13.20
C VAL A 6 -11.45 -4.26 -13.44
N ASP A 7 -11.92 -4.51 -14.67
CA ASP A 7 -12.83 -5.62 -14.98
C ASP A 7 -12.17 -7.00 -15.13
N SER A 8 -10.85 -7.11 -15.01
CA SER A 8 -10.13 -8.40 -15.09
C SER A 8 -9.49 -8.87 -13.79
N TYR A 9 -9.81 -8.24 -12.64
CA TYR A 9 -9.37 -8.72 -11.34
C TYR A 9 -10.42 -9.67 -10.74
N LYS A 10 -10.06 -10.96 -10.63
CA LYS A 10 -10.84 -11.94 -9.87
C LYS A 10 -10.61 -11.66 -8.38
N TRP A 11 -11.65 -11.20 -7.69
CA TRP A 11 -11.62 -10.98 -6.25
C TRP A 11 -11.92 -12.28 -5.52
N ASP A 12 -11.08 -12.64 -4.55
CA ASP A 12 -11.36 -13.77 -3.66
C ASP A 12 -12.45 -13.39 -2.64
N CYS A 13 -12.46 -12.13 -2.22
CA CYS A 13 -13.49 -11.57 -1.36
C CYS A 13 -13.87 -10.15 -1.83
N LYS A 14 -15.19 -9.86 -1.85
CA LYS A 14 -15.74 -8.55 -2.20
C LYS A 14 -16.70 -8.11 -1.10
N LEU A 15 -16.48 -6.92 -0.55
CA LEU A 15 -17.33 -6.29 0.45
C LEU A 15 -17.98 -5.05 -0.15
N ASP A 16 -19.27 -5.15 -0.43
CA ASP A 16 -20.05 -4.10 -1.08
C ASP A 16 -20.49 -3.00 -0.07
N SER A 17 -20.95 -1.88 -0.63
CA SER A 17 -21.31 -0.65 0.08
C SER A 17 -22.50 -0.77 1.03
N SER A 18 -23.25 -1.87 0.98
CA SER A 18 -24.32 -2.18 1.92
C SER A 18 -23.81 -2.62 3.30
N LEU A 19 -22.51 -2.87 3.43
CA LEU A 19 -21.89 -3.33 4.67
C LEU A 19 -21.26 -2.16 5.43
N THR A 20 -21.38 -2.19 6.75
CA THR A 20 -20.59 -1.37 7.66
C THR A 20 -20.27 -2.24 8.86
N PHE A 21 -18.99 -2.36 9.18
CA PHE A 21 -18.55 -3.26 10.23
C PHE A 21 -17.30 -2.74 10.91
N ARG A 22 -17.11 -3.19 12.15
CA ARG A 22 -16.00 -2.81 13.01
C ARG A 22 -15.33 -4.05 13.57
N GLY A 23 -14.00 -4.08 13.61
CA GLY A 23 -13.27 -5.17 14.25
C GLY A 23 -11.93 -5.49 13.57
N LYS A 24 -11.59 -6.77 13.53
CA LYS A 24 -10.34 -7.24 12.92
C LYS A 24 -10.64 -8.00 11.63
N LEU A 25 -10.15 -7.49 10.52
CA LEU A 25 -10.29 -8.09 9.20
C LEU A 25 -9.01 -8.81 8.82
N LYS A 26 -9.10 -10.13 8.68
CA LYS A 26 -8.01 -10.97 8.19
C LYS A 26 -8.43 -11.61 6.88
N PHE A 27 -7.57 -11.54 5.87
CA PHE A 27 -7.86 -12.13 4.57
C PHE A 27 -6.58 -12.67 3.92
N GLU A 28 -6.76 -13.60 3.00
CA GLU A 28 -5.73 -14.15 2.12
C GLU A 28 -6.15 -13.91 0.67
N GLY A 29 -5.18 -13.77 -0.24
CA GLY A 29 -5.47 -13.45 -1.64
C GLY A 29 -5.89 -11.98 -1.84
N THR A 30 -6.94 -11.77 -2.63
CA THR A 30 -7.39 -10.45 -3.08
C THR A 30 -8.70 -10.04 -2.42
N LEU A 31 -8.71 -8.86 -1.77
CA LEU A 31 -9.89 -8.30 -1.11
C LEU A 31 -10.26 -6.96 -1.75
N TYR A 32 -11.50 -6.85 -2.24
CA TYR A 32 -12.12 -5.59 -2.64
C TYR A 32 -13.03 -5.08 -1.54
N LEU A 33 -12.75 -3.89 -1.03
CA LEU A 33 -13.50 -3.23 0.03
C LEU A 33 -14.09 -1.93 -0.51
N ASP A 34 -15.41 -1.90 -0.67
CA ASP A 34 -16.18 -0.70 -1.04
C ASP A 34 -17.22 -0.39 0.03
N SER A 35 -16.79 -0.26 1.29
CA SER A 35 -17.67 -0.10 2.46
C SER A 35 -17.03 0.79 3.54
N SER A 36 -17.79 1.09 4.60
CA SER A 36 -17.26 1.77 5.78
C SER A 36 -16.72 0.75 6.78
N PHE A 37 -15.42 0.82 7.07
CA PHE A 37 -14.74 -0.09 8.00
C PHE A 37 -14.00 0.68 9.08
N GLU A 38 -14.10 0.20 10.32
CA GLU A 38 -13.28 0.67 11.43
C GLU A 38 -12.56 -0.50 12.14
N GLY A 39 -11.24 -0.43 12.31
CA GLY A 39 -10.50 -1.40 13.11
C GLY A 39 -9.14 -1.77 12.56
N GLU A 40 -8.77 -3.05 12.53
CA GLU A 40 -7.44 -3.53 12.09
C GLU A 40 -7.57 -4.39 10.84
N ILE A 41 -6.73 -4.14 9.83
CA ILE A 41 -6.68 -4.95 8.60
C ILE A 41 -5.31 -5.62 8.51
N SER A 42 -5.29 -6.95 8.37
CA SER A 42 -4.04 -7.68 8.18
C SER A 42 -4.18 -8.81 7.18
N SER A 43 -3.22 -8.91 6.27
CA SER A 43 -3.10 -9.98 5.30
C SER A 43 -1.66 -10.47 5.18
N LYS A 44 -1.50 -11.77 4.95
CA LYS A 44 -0.22 -12.40 4.62
C LYS A 44 -0.12 -12.53 3.10
N GLY A 45 0.59 -11.61 2.45
CA GLY A 45 0.81 -11.68 1.00
C GLY A 45 -0.37 -11.21 0.14
N GLY A 46 -1.46 -10.73 0.73
CA GLY A 46 -2.67 -10.37 -0.01
C GLY A 46 -2.67 -8.95 -0.57
N VAL A 47 -3.57 -8.73 -1.51
CA VAL A 47 -3.85 -7.44 -2.15
C VAL A 47 -5.12 -6.84 -1.55
N LEU A 48 -5.02 -5.63 -1.03
CA LEU A 48 -6.18 -4.85 -0.58
C LEU A 48 -6.53 -3.78 -1.60
N PHE A 49 -7.77 -3.80 -2.08
CA PHE A 49 -8.34 -2.75 -2.93
C PHE A 49 -9.40 -1.97 -2.14
N ILE A 50 -9.19 -0.67 -2.00
CA ILE A 50 -10.09 0.26 -1.31
C ILE A 50 -10.84 1.07 -2.38
N GLY A 51 -12.12 0.76 -2.59
CA GLY A 51 -12.96 1.36 -3.63
C GLY A 51 -13.31 2.83 -3.37
N LYS A 52 -13.83 3.52 -4.38
CA LYS A 52 -14.07 4.98 -4.34
C LYS A 52 -15.03 5.43 -3.25
N ASN A 53 -16.03 4.61 -2.90
CA ASN A 53 -17.03 4.97 -1.89
C ASN A 53 -16.66 4.47 -0.49
N SER A 54 -15.50 3.80 -0.36
CA SER A 54 -15.06 3.27 0.92
C SER A 54 -14.48 4.34 1.84
N LYS A 55 -14.72 4.14 3.14
CA LYS A 55 -14.12 4.91 4.21
C LYS A 55 -13.54 3.95 5.23
N VAL A 56 -12.22 3.87 5.25
CA VAL A 56 -11.46 2.95 6.11
C VAL A 56 -10.79 3.78 7.20
N VAL A 57 -11.13 3.49 8.46
CA VAL A 57 -10.49 4.06 9.64
C VAL A 57 -9.78 2.94 10.38
N THR A 58 -8.47 3.01 10.46
CA THR A 58 -7.66 1.91 11.00
C THR A 58 -6.43 2.43 11.71
N ASN A 59 -5.94 1.66 12.67
CA ASN A 59 -4.64 1.94 13.27
C ASN A 59 -3.51 1.59 12.30
N VAL A 60 -3.62 0.41 11.66
CA VAL A 60 -2.63 -0.09 10.71
C VAL A 60 -3.27 -1.07 9.71
N VAL A 61 -2.92 -0.89 8.44
CA VAL A 61 -3.13 -1.88 7.38
C VAL A 61 -1.83 -2.63 7.16
N VAL A 62 -1.85 -3.96 7.21
CA VAL A 62 -0.73 -4.82 6.82
C VAL A 62 -1.13 -5.64 5.61
N CYS A 63 -0.46 -5.46 4.48
CA CYS A 63 -0.72 -6.20 3.23
C CYS A 63 0.54 -6.26 2.35
N ASP A 64 0.48 -6.98 1.23
CA ASP A 64 1.58 -6.96 0.25
C ASP A 64 1.44 -5.80 -0.73
N ILE A 65 0.23 -5.66 -1.31
CA ILE A 65 -0.10 -4.59 -2.24
C ILE A 65 -1.35 -3.87 -1.73
N LEU A 66 -1.29 -2.55 -1.70
CA LEU A 66 -2.43 -1.68 -1.42
C LEU A 66 -2.80 -0.87 -2.66
N ILE A 67 -4.09 -0.83 -3.00
CA ILE A 67 -4.65 0.04 -4.04
C ILE A 67 -5.77 0.87 -3.41
N VAL A 68 -5.70 2.20 -3.53
CA VAL A 68 -6.66 3.11 -2.89
C VAL A 68 -7.29 4.06 -3.90
N GLU A 69 -8.62 4.06 -3.94
CA GLU A 69 -9.44 5.02 -4.67
C GLU A 69 -10.38 5.83 -3.76
N GLY A 70 -10.53 5.41 -2.49
CA GLY A 70 -11.40 6.04 -1.49
C GLY A 70 -10.65 6.80 -0.40
N ILE A 71 -11.21 6.79 0.81
CA ILE A 71 -10.64 7.47 1.98
C ILE A 71 -10.04 6.45 2.95
N LEU A 72 -8.74 6.59 3.23
CA LEU A 72 -8.03 5.79 4.23
C LEU A 72 -7.45 6.70 5.31
N LYS A 73 -7.85 6.46 6.56
CA LYS A 73 -7.25 7.10 7.74
C LYS A 73 -6.57 6.02 8.58
N GLY A 74 -5.26 6.09 8.69
CA GLY A 74 -4.47 5.08 9.37
C GLY A 74 -3.10 4.85 8.75
N ASN A 75 -2.26 4.12 9.46
CA ASN A 75 -0.94 3.76 8.97
C ASN A 75 -1.03 2.59 7.99
N VAL A 76 -0.10 2.52 7.05
CA VAL A 76 -0.02 1.46 6.04
C VAL A 76 1.36 0.85 6.06
N ASN A 77 1.41 -0.47 6.20
CA ASN A 77 2.59 -1.28 5.98
C ASN A 77 2.33 -2.20 4.79
N ALA A 78 2.77 -1.77 3.60
CA ALA A 78 2.65 -2.54 2.38
C ALA A 78 4.02 -3.14 2.01
N ALA A 79 4.14 -4.46 2.04
CA ALA A 79 5.43 -5.13 1.88
C ALA A 79 6.05 -4.92 0.48
N SER A 80 5.22 -4.69 -0.55
CA SER A 80 5.67 -4.57 -1.93
C SER A 80 5.31 -3.23 -2.57
N LYS A 81 4.02 -2.91 -2.70
CA LYS A 81 3.58 -1.74 -3.50
C LYS A 81 2.37 -1.03 -2.91
N VAL A 82 2.31 0.29 -3.11
CA VAL A 82 1.12 1.11 -2.85
C VAL A 82 0.75 1.88 -4.11
N TYR A 83 -0.54 1.84 -4.48
CA TYR A 83 -1.12 2.58 -5.60
C TYR A 83 -2.17 3.56 -5.07
N LEU A 84 -1.92 4.85 -5.29
CA LEU A 84 -2.84 5.93 -4.96
C LEU A 84 -3.48 6.43 -6.25
N ASN A 85 -4.72 6.00 -6.49
CA ASN A 85 -5.47 6.38 -7.68
C ASN A 85 -6.16 7.73 -7.48
N SER A 86 -6.59 8.35 -8.60
CA SER A 86 -7.19 9.69 -8.61
C SER A 86 -8.39 9.81 -7.68
N GLY A 87 -8.42 10.88 -6.89
CA GLY A 87 -9.50 11.16 -5.93
C GLY A 87 -9.35 10.51 -4.56
N CYS A 88 -8.31 9.68 -4.35
CA CYS A 88 -8.08 9.07 -3.05
C CYS A 88 -7.57 10.09 -2.01
N LYS A 89 -7.86 9.80 -0.73
CA LYS A 89 -7.39 10.57 0.41
C LYS A 89 -6.78 9.66 1.46
N ILE A 90 -5.50 9.83 1.73
CA ILE A 90 -4.78 9.11 2.78
C ILE A 90 -4.35 10.08 3.86
N TYR A 91 -4.68 9.73 5.10
CA TYR A 91 -4.24 10.43 6.31
C TYR A 91 -3.54 9.42 7.23
N GLY A 92 -2.22 9.43 7.25
CA GLY A 92 -1.41 8.50 8.03
C GLY A 92 -0.09 8.12 7.35
N ASP A 93 0.75 7.41 8.09
CA ASP A 93 2.10 7.07 7.64
C ASP A 93 2.08 5.83 6.73
N VAL A 94 2.81 5.86 5.63
CA VAL A 94 2.91 4.76 4.66
C VAL A 94 4.34 4.23 4.61
N LYS A 95 4.52 2.95 4.95
CA LYS A 95 5.75 2.20 4.74
C LYS A 95 5.59 1.25 3.55
N THR A 96 6.43 1.40 2.53
CA THR A 96 6.40 0.52 1.36
C THR A 96 7.71 0.48 0.60
N LYS A 97 7.91 -0.52 -0.27
CA LYS A 97 9.08 -0.58 -1.18
C LYS A 97 8.89 0.30 -2.42
N LYS A 98 7.66 0.42 -2.92
CA LYS A 98 7.32 1.20 -4.12
C LYS A 98 5.98 1.89 -3.93
N ILE A 99 5.90 3.17 -4.27
CA ILE A 99 4.66 3.93 -4.27
C ILE A 99 4.39 4.49 -5.67
N PHE A 100 3.14 4.43 -6.10
CA PHE A 100 2.63 5.06 -7.32
C PHE A 100 1.55 6.06 -6.91
N ILE A 101 1.71 7.30 -7.34
CA ILE A 101 0.82 8.39 -7.00
C ILE A 101 0.28 8.98 -8.30
N ASN A 102 -1.04 8.92 -8.47
CA ASN A 102 -1.74 9.57 -9.58
C ASN A 102 -2.11 11.01 -9.22
N ASP A 103 -2.56 11.76 -10.23
CA ASP A 103 -3.02 13.14 -10.05
C ASP A 103 -4.28 13.23 -9.18
N ASN A 104 -4.53 14.42 -8.62
CA ASN A 104 -5.72 14.75 -7.84
C ASN A 104 -5.91 13.87 -6.59
N ILE A 105 -4.84 13.62 -5.85
CA ILE A 105 -4.88 12.88 -4.58
C ILE A 105 -4.53 13.78 -3.39
N ILE A 106 -4.94 13.35 -2.19
CA ILE A 106 -4.47 13.93 -0.93
C ILE A 106 -3.71 12.85 -0.18
N PHE A 107 -2.43 13.11 0.08
CA PHE A 107 -1.60 12.28 0.95
C PHE A 107 -1.05 13.18 2.07
N ASP A 108 -1.47 12.91 3.31
CA ASP A 108 -1.04 13.64 4.50
C ASP A 108 -0.49 12.66 5.54
N GLY A 109 0.83 12.62 5.65
CA GLY A 109 1.56 11.70 6.53
C GLY A 109 3.00 11.52 6.08
N LYS A 110 3.73 10.66 6.80
CA LYS A 110 5.12 10.31 6.44
C LYS A 110 5.13 9.12 5.51
N CYS A 111 5.94 9.20 4.45
CA CYS A 111 6.23 8.04 3.60
C CYS A 111 7.64 7.53 3.89
N GLU A 112 7.75 6.28 4.32
CA GLU A 112 9.02 5.59 4.58
C GLU A 112 9.24 4.50 3.53
N MET A 113 10.33 4.63 2.76
CA MET A 113 10.68 3.65 1.74
C MET A 113 11.48 2.50 2.36
N ILE A 114 10.89 1.31 2.36
CA ILE A 114 11.55 0.08 2.81
C ILE A 114 12.56 -0.32 1.72
N LYS A 115 13.85 -0.26 2.06
CA LYS A 115 14.91 -0.77 1.18
C LYS A 115 14.98 -2.29 1.30
N SER A 116 14.72 -3.02 0.23
CA SER A 116 15.22 -4.40 0.11
C SER A 116 16.70 -4.32 -0.22
N ASN A 117 17.55 -4.77 0.70
CA ASN A 117 19.00 -4.71 0.58
C ASN A 117 19.54 -5.79 -0.39
N GLU A 118 19.08 -5.79 -1.65
CA GLU A 118 19.52 -6.73 -2.69
C GLU A 118 20.43 -6.08 -3.75
N VAL A 119 20.91 -4.87 -3.51
CA VAL A 119 22.07 -4.33 -4.25
C VAL A 119 23.10 -3.91 -3.21
N VAL A 120 24.10 -4.77 -2.99
CA VAL A 120 25.37 -4.31 -2.42
C VAL A 120 26.00 -3.48 -3.53
N ASP A 121 25.97 -2.16 -3.39
CA ASP A 121 26.67 -1.28 -4.32
C ASP A 121 28.18 -1.40 -4.06
N LEU A 122 28.78 -2.46 -4.63
CA LEU A 122 30.21 -2.78 -4.53
C LEU A 122 31.08 -1.68 -5.18
N PHE A 123 30.48 -0.77 -5.94
CA PHE A 123 31.17 0.35 -6.57
C PHE A 123 31.09 1.65 -5.76
N SER A 124 30.38 1.64 -4.62
CA SER A 124 30.38 2.77 -3.68
C SER A 124 31.68 2.88 -2.87
N PHE A 125 32.57 1.89 -2.95
CA PHE A 125 33.93 2.02 -2.44
C PHE A 125 34.71 3.02 -3.30
N THR A 126 34.94 4.20 -2.73
CA THR A 126 35.81 5.21 -3.34
C THR A 126 37.22 4.63 -3.51
N VAL A 127 37.89 4.94 -4.63
CA VAL A 127 39.25 4.46 -4.97
C VAL A 127 40.26 4.68 -3.84
N SER A 128 40.05 5.69 -2.98
CA SER A 128 40.84 5.95 -1.78
C SER A 128 40.85 4.78 -0.78
N GLN A 129 39.76 4.03 -0.64
CA GLN A 129 39.69 2.89 0.29
C GLN A 129 40.40 1.64 -0.24
N ILE A 130 40.52 1.49 -1.57
CA ILE A 130 41.22 0.35 -2.19
C ILE A 130 42.74 0.55 -2.11
N LYS A 131 43.20 1.81 -2.12
CA LYS A 131 44.64 2.14 -2.10
C LYS A 131 45.31 1.83 -0.77
N ASP A 132 44.58 1.97 0.34
CA ASP A 132 45.09 1.67 1.69
C ASP A 132 45.16 0.16 2.00
N THR A 133 44.58 -0.70 1.15
CA THR A 133 44.57 -2.16 1.35
C THR A 133 45.68 -2.88 0.55
N LEU A 134 46.40 -2.18 -0.34
CA LEU A 134 47.46 -2.74 -1.18
C LEU A 134 48.86 -2.15 -0.88
N GLN A 135 49.08 -1.65 0.33
CA GLN A 135 50.42 -1.39 0.87
C GLN A 135 50.78 -2.38 1.96
#